data_AF-A0A961WAC0-F1
#
_entry.id   AF-A0A961WAC0-F1
#
_cell.length_a   1.000
_cell.length_b   1.000
_cell.length_c   1.000
_cell.angle_alpha   90.00
_cell.angle_beta   90.00
_cell.angle_gamma   90.00
#
_symmetry.space_group_name_H-M   'P 1'
#
loop_
_entity.id
_entity.type
_entity.pdbx_description
1 polymer ?
#
loop_
_entity_poly.entity_id
_entity_poly.type
_entity_poly.pdbx_seq_one_letter_code
_entity_poly.pdbx_strand_id
1 'polypeptide(L)'
;MTLRASVSGPYSQFEGSGSSGAGIEDTSVRPFRRLRPDAGLHFVDFTVPVQGLSSVQYRFIEESGSDGEPVLIALTEKPHGDGIEWHPITHEPLTPGDTLWITGFQALEYFAGRWLPLPYLRIMQRRDPAQGRFDDGPWNWARLFITPPTGSVRDAGAVQAVLAFDPAVAPHGRLDQDFYLTPNQDDVTLGATYDLATGLGETAPFLAEPWVAQWLDDHAAEVSAADKPGMTKHGAGGEGAFRLASTARYLALLKVLGACPSLPQIRFTSSDARRNAPPQPARLFVDIDDRDTAAILVSDQTTPLRLRDLGQPSTSHESPWPTQAEFAPANFGNATASRLSGRLDAFQWPSLVRVGEEARRYALRPSAVNGVTGLRGLRSMLNDTAAHPTAWRFSREETTTIRPGPIVSGGTLNHLTETGGVIDASAGAAVPAVRPRFSASSMLSMFASEIILHALSQLNAEEPSGPARALAEVVVSCPAVSDDAERRALTQTFKAAIDLIWTAYGWNSNARL
;
A
#
# COMPACT_ATOMS: atom_id res chain seq x y z
N MET A 1 13.92 4.69 19.34
CA MET A 1 12.64 4.84 20.08
C MET A 1 12.47 3.65 21.01
N THR A 2 12.25 3.87 22.31
CA THR A 2 11.95 2.77 23.26
C THR A 2 10.47 2.86 23.64
N LEU A 3 9.70 1.79 23.46
CA LEU A 3 8.32 1.66 23.95
C LEU A 3 8.34 0.81 25.22
N ARG A 4 7.79 1.33 26.32
CA ARG A 4 7.68 0.57 27.58
C ARG A 4 6.21 0.28 27.88
N ALA A 5 5.86 -1.00 27.90
CA ALA A 5 4.64 -1.48 28.52
C ALA A 5 4.97 -1.85 29.97
N SER A 6 4.38 -1.16 30.94
CA SER A 6 4.52 -1.53 32.35
C SER A 6 3.71 -2.80 32.63
N VAL A 7 4.39 -3.90 32.92
CA VAL A 7 3.80 -5.04 33.63
C VAL A 7 4.47 -5.07 34.99
N SER A 8 3.82 -4.48 36.00
CA SER A 8 4.33 -4.47 37.37
C SER A 8 3.22 -4.78 38.35
N GLY A 9 3.25 -6.03 38.84
CA GLY A 9 2.70 -6.44 40.13
C GLY A 9 3.65 -7.47 40.75
N PRO A 10 4.01 -7.38 42.05
CA PRO A 10 4.94 -8.31 42.67
C PRO A 10 4.23 -9.61 43.09
N TYR A 11 4.94 -10.74 43.00
CA TYR A 11 4.66 -12.02 43.67
C TYR A 11 3.21 -12.31 44.13
N SER A 12 2.52 -13.21 43.44
CA SER A 12 1.62 -14.14 44.14
C SER A 12 1.75 -15.54 43.55
N GLN A 13 2.29 -16.44 44.36
CA GLN A 13 1.96 -17.85 44.30
C GLN A 13 0.44 -17.96 44.42
N PHE A 14 -0.22 -18.60 43.45
CA PHE A 14 -1.56 -19.11 43.66
C PHE A 14 -1.52 -20.63 43.51
N GLU A 15 -1.42 -21.29 44.65
CA GLU A 15 -2.02 -22.60 44.87
C GLU A 15 -3.53 -22.51 44.56
N GLY A 16 -4.06 -23.62 44.05
CA GLY A 16 -5.43 -23.69 43.55
C GLY A 16 -6.50 -23.31 44.56
N SER A 17 -7.44 -22.48 44.11
CA SER A 17 -8.84 -22.60 44.51
C SER A 17 -9.71 -22.18 43.32
N GLY A 18 -10.60 -23.08 42.91
CA GLY A 18 -11.47 -22.87 41.78
C GLY A 18 -12.49 -21.77 42.05
N SER A 19 -12.55 -20.79 41.16
CA SER A 19 -13.79 -20.09 40.86
C SER A 19 -13.80 -19.77 39.36
N SER A 20 -14.87 -20.19 38.71
CA SER A 20 -15.14 -20.06 37.28
C SER A 20 -15.30 -18.59 36.89
N GLY A 21 -14.21 -17.96 36.48
CA GLY A 21 -14.23 -16.71 35.72
C GLY A 21 -14.32 -17.05 34.24
N ALA A 22 -15.41 -16.63 33.59
CA ALA A 22 -15.63 -16.80 32.17
C ALA A 22 -14.47 -16.21 31.37
N GLY A 23 -13.62 -17.07 30.83
CA GLY A 23 -12.70 -16.70 29.76
C GLY A 23 -13.54 -16.21 28.59
N ILE A 24 -13.36 -14.96 28.21
CA ILE A 24 -13.72 -14.52 26.87
C ILE A 24 -12.71 -15.19 25.96
N GLU A 25 -13.01 -16.42 25.54
CA GLU A 25 -12.39 -16.98 24.35
C GLU A 25 -12.73 -16.03 23.20
N ASP A 26 -11.71 -15.29 22.73
CA ASP A 26 -11.76 -14.52 21.49
C ASP A 26 -11.97 -15.49 20.32
N THR A 27 -13.24 -15.83 20.12
CA THR A 27 -13.77 -16.78 19.14
C THR A 27 -14.17 -16.09 17.85
N SER A 28 -13.77 -14.83 17.65
CA SER A 28 -13.86 -14.22 16.34
C SER A 28 -12.74 -14.81 15.45
N VAL A 29 -13.03 -15.93 14.80
CA VAL A 29 -12.13 -16.50 13.80
C VAL A 29 -11.97 -15.45 12.71
N ARG A 30 -10.81 -14.76 12.69
CA ARG A 30 -10.48 -13.80 11.63
C ARG A 30 -10.61 -14.51 10.29
N PRO A 31 -11.15 -13.83 9.26
CA PRO A 31 -11.20 -14.39 7.93
C PRO A 31 -9.78 -14.71 7.47
N PHE A 32 -9.68 -15.66 6.57
CA PHE A 32 -8.41 -16.13 6.09
C PHE A 32 -8.28 -15.82 4.62
N ARG A 33 -7.14 -15.24 4.21
CA ARG A 33 -6.86 -14.91 2.81
C ARG A 33 -5.54 -15.51 2.35
N ARG A 34 -5.56 -16.15 1.18
CA ARG A 34 -4.37 -16.72 0.55
C ARG A 34 -3.85 -15.80 -0.54
N LEU A 35 -2.54 -15.59 -0.54
CA LEU A 35 -1.83 -14.87 -1.60
C LEU A 35 -1.05 -15.84 -2.48
N ARG A 36 -0.87 -15.45 -3.75
CA ARG A 36 0.03 -16.13 -4.67
C ARG A 36 1.40 -15.48 -4.57
N PRO A 37 2.49 -16.25 -4.38
CA PRO A 37 3.83 -15.67 -4.39
C PRO A 37 4.15 -15.09 -5.77
N ASP A 38 4.94 -14.01 -5.79
CA ASP A 38 5.48 -13.38 -7.01
C ASP A 38 4.43 -12.96 -8.05
N ALA A 39 3.19 -12.72 -7.60
CA ALA A 39 2.13 -12.16 -8.43
C ALA A 39 2.17 -10.61 -8.42
N GLY A 40 1.26 -9.97 -9.17
CA GLY A 40 1.03 -8.53 -9.00
C GLY A 40 0.55 -8.18 -7.58
N LEU A 41 0.64 -6.89 -7.20
CA LEU A 41 0.19 -6.44 -5.87
C LEU A 41 -1.23 -6.92 -5.55
N HIS A 42 -1.46 -7.41 -4.34
CA HIS A 42 -2.76 -7.91 -3.91
C HIS A 42 -3.48 -6.86 -3.06
N PHE A 43 -4.72 -6.55 -3.46
CA PHE A 43 -5.58 -5.63 -2.71
C PHE A 43 -6.69 -6.38 -1.96
N VAL A 44 -6.91 -6.00 -0.71
CA VAL A 44 -7.99 -6.51 0.14
C VAL A 44 -8.83 -5.33 0.62
N ASP A 45 -10.02 -5.19 0.06
CA ASP A 45 -11.00 -4.21 0.51
C ASP A 45 -11.71 -4.72 1.78
N PHE A 46 -11.86 -3.86 2.78
CA PHE A 46 -12.58 -4.16 4.01
C PHE A 46 -13.18 -2.89 4.62
N THR A 47 -14.03 -3.04 5.64
CA THR A 47 -14.66 -1.90 6.32
C THR A 47 -14.31 -1.88 7.80
N VAL A 48 -13.91 -0.71 8.31
CA VAL A 48 -13.72 -0.47 9.74
C VAL A 48 -15.06 -0.03 10.35
N PRO A 49 -15.67 -0.82 11.26
CA PRO A 49 -16.95 -0.45 11.87
C PRO A 49 -16.77 0.71 12.85
N VAL A 50 -17.59 1.75 12.71
CA VAL A 50 -17.49 2.96 13.55
C VAL A 50 -17.84 2.70 15.01
N GLN A 51 -18.75 1.75 15.27
CA GLN A 51 -19.15 1.35 16.63
C GLN A 51 -17.96 0.90 17.50
N GLY A 52 -16.93 0.29 16.90
CA GLY A 52 -15.73 -0.15 17.61
C GLY A 52 -14.74 0.97 17.96
N LEU A 53 -14.87 2.15 17.34
CA LEU A 53 -13.93 3.26 17.52
C LEU A 53 -14.04 3.90 18.91
N SER A 54 -15.24 3.97 19.48
CA SER A 54 -15.46 4.57 20.81
C SER A 54 -14.86 3.73 21.94
N SER A 55 -14.73 2.42 21.76
CA SER A 55 -14.07 1.53 22.72
C SER A 55 -12.54 1.65 22.71
N VAL A 56 -11.96 2.21 21.64
CA VAL A 56 -10.52 2.44 21.57
C VAL A 56 -10.21 3.81 22.18
N GLN A 57 -9.67 3.77 23.38
CA GLN A 57 -9.11 4.92 24.06
C GLN A 57 -7.73 4.53 24.55
N TYR A 58 -6.72 5.22 24.05
CA TYR A 58 -5.35 5.12 24.55
C TYR A 58 -4.97 6.38 25.29
N ARG A 59 -4.21 6.18 26.35
CA ARG A 59 -3.56 7.24 27.08
C ARG A 59 -2.08 6.95 27.16
N PHE A 60 -1.27 7.96 26.89
CA PHE A 60 0.17 7.85 26.94
C PHE A 60 0.75 9.04 27.68
N ILE A 61 1.93 8.85 28.23
CA ILE A 61 2.82 9.93 28.66
C ILE A 61 4.09 9.86 27.80
N GLU A 62 4.74 11.01 27.62
CA GLU A 62 6.04 11.10 26.96
C GLU A 62 7.07 11.60 27.95
N GLU A 63 8.14 10.84 28.13
CA GLU A 63 9.23 11.19 29.02
C GLU A 63 10.57 11.13 28.29
N SER A 64 11.58 11.82 28.81
CA SER A 64 12.95 11.67 28.31
C SER A 64 13.55 10.36 28.84
N GLY A 65 13.97 9.49 27.91
CA GLY A 65 14.74 8.30 28.20
C GLY A 65 16.11 8.60 28.80
N SER A 66 16.83 7.56 29.24
CA SER A 66 18.18 7.68 29.82
C SER A 66 19.22 8.25 28.86
N ASP A 67 18.97 8.12 27.56
CA ASP A 67 19.75 8.65 26.44
C ASP A 67 19.28 10.06 25.99
N GLY A 68 18.23 10.60 26.62
CA GLY A 68 17.62 11.88 26.25
C GLY A 68 16.60 11.79 25.11
N GLU A 69 16.39 10.60 24.53
CA GLU A 69 15.40 10.38 23.48
C GLU A 69 13.99 10.23 24.09
N PRO A 70 12.93 10.73 23.45
CA PRO A 70 11.59 10.60 23.98
C PRO A 70 11.17 9.12 24.02
N VAL A 71 10.48 8.75 25.09
CA VAL A 71 9.94 7.42 25.38
C VAL A 71 8.45 7.57 25.57
N LEU A 72 7.67 6.79 24.82
CA LEU A 72 6.22 6.74 24.97
C LEU A 72 5.85 5.62 25.93
N ILE A 73 5.12 5.96 27.00
CA ILE A 73 4.68 5.01 28.03
C ILE A 73 3.14 4.97 28.00
N ALA A 74 2.57 3.79 27.82
CA ALA A 74 1.12 3.62 27.81
C ALA A 74 0.55 3.49 29.22
N LEU A 75 -0.51 4.24 29.51
CA LEU A 75 -1.28 4.11 30.74
C LEU A 75 -2.29 2.98 30.56
N THR A 76 -2.10 1.87 31.29
CA THR A 76 -2.89 0.64 31.13
C THR A 76 -4.02 0.49 32.14
N GLU A 77 -3.99 1.25 33.23
CA GLU A 77 -5.02 1.23 34.27
C GLU A 77 -6.12 2.26 33.98
N LYS A 78 -7.37 1.90 34.25
CA LYS A 78 -8.44 2.90 34.31
C LYS A 78 -8.13 3.87 35.46
N PRO A 79 -8.46 5.16 35.34
CA PRO A 79 -8.34 6.09 36.45
C PRO A 79 -8.97 5.47 37.68
N HIS A 80 -8.30 5.60 38.82
CA HIS A 80 -8.81 5.15 40.09
C HIS A 80 -10.14 5.89 40.39
N GLY A 81 -10.99 5.42 41.32
CA GLY A 81 -12.37 5.93 41.50
C GLY A 81 -12.50 7.44 41.76
N ASP A 82 -11.38 8.08 42.09
CA ASP A 82 -11.08 9.49 42.32
C ASP A 82 -10.74 10.30 41.04
N GLY A 83 -10.66 9.65 39.87
CA GLY A 83 -10.45 10.28 38.56
C GLY A 83 -9.02 10.75 38.27
N ILE A 84 -8.08 10.50 39.19
CA ILE A 84 -6.67 10.84 39.06
C ILE A 84 -5.93 9.72 38.31
N GLU A 85 -5.11 10.10 37.34
CA GLU A 85 -4.21 9.19 36.65
C GLU A 85 -2.84 9.20 37.33
N TRP A 86 -2.23 8.04 37.42
CA TRP A 86 -0.97 7.85 38.13
C TRP A 86 0.09 7.37 37.15
N HIS A 87 1.30 7.91 37.28
CA HIS A 87 2.44 7.46 36.50
C HIS A 87 2.74 5.98 36.83
N PRO A 88 2.87 5.08 35.83
CA PRO A 88 2.93 3.63 36.07
C PRO A 88 4.20 3.14 36.78
N ILE A 89 5.29 3.93 36.73
CA ILE A 89 6.57 3.64 37.40
C ILE A 89 6.77 4.46 38.68
N THR A 90 6.71 5.80 38.60
CA THR A 90 6.96 6.69 39.75
C THR A 90 5.79 6.79 40.72
N HIS A 91 4.57 6.39 40.32
CA HIS A 91 3.34 6.55 41.08
C HIS A 91 3.07 8.01 41.50
N GLU A 92 3.51 8.98 40.70
CA GLU A 92 3.15 10.39 40.88
C GLU A 92 1.83 10.71 40.16
N PRO A 93 1.02 11.66 40.67
CA PRO A 93 -0.23 12.06 40.04
C PRO A 93 0.06 12.83 38.74
N LEU A 94 -0.56 12.39 37.65
CA LEU A 94 -0.45 13.02 36.33
C LEU A 94 -1.53 14.08 36.16
N THR A 95 -1.20 15.18 35.48
CA THR A 95 -2.17 16.18 35.06
C THR A 95 -2.65 15.92 33.63
N PRO A 96 -3.80 16.47 33.21
CA PRO A 96 -4.26 16.37 31.83
C PRO A 96 -3.27 16.93 30.80
N GLY A 97 -2.36 17.83 31.21
CA GLY A 97 -1.31 18.38 30.34
C GLY A 97 -0.14 17.42 30.10
N ASP A 98 0.05 16.43 30.98
CA ASP A 98 1.14 15.45 30.91
C ASP A 98 0.77 14.22 30.07
N THR A 99 -0.53 14.10 29.72
CA THR A 99 -1.09 12.89 29.11
C THR A 99 -1.61 13.16 27.70
N LEU A 100 -1.17 12.34 26.75
CA LEU A 100 -1.75 12.21 25.43
C LEU A 100 -2.96 11.28 25.47
N TRP A 101 -4.15 11.82 25.27
CA TRP A 101 -5.36 11.02 25.13
C TRP A 101 -5.81 10.93 23.67
N ILE A 102 -5.75 9.72 23.11
CA ILE A 102 -6.11 9.45 21.72
C ILE A 102 -7.28 8.47 21.65
N THR A 103 -8.34 8.90 20.98
CA THR A 103 -9.49 8.05 20.65
C THR A 103 -9.33 7.35 19.30
N GLY A 104 -10.04 6.24 19.09
CA GLY A 104 -10.06 5.55 17.80
C GLY A 104 -10.52 6.43 16.63
N PHE A 105 -11.44 7.37 16.89
CA PHE A 105 -11.86 8.38 15.92
C PHE A 105 -10.71 9.27 15.48
N GLN A 106 -10.00 9.88 16.44
CA GLN A 106 -8.86 10.76 16.14
C GLN A 106 -7.75 10.01 15.41
N ALA A 107 -7.46 8.77 15.82
CA ALA A 107 -6.44 7.96 15.16
C ALA A 107 -6.81 7.64 13.70
N LEU A 108 -8.05 7.23 13.44
CA LEU A 108 -8.52 6.93 12.10
C LEU A 108 -8.55 8.18 11.19
N GLU A 109 -9.09 9.30 11.70
CA GLU A 109 -9.17 10.57 10.97
C GLU A 109 -7.79 11.11 10.61
N TYR A 110 -6.83 11.01 11.53
CA TYR A 110 -5.47 11.52 11.34
C TYR A 110 -4.70 10.85 10.19
N PHE A 111 -5.03 9.59 9.89
CA PHE A 111 -4.34 8.81 8.85
C PHE A 111 -5.18 8.58 7.59
N ALA A 112 -6.42 9.07 7.54
CA ALA A 112 -7.28 8.92 6.38
C ALA A 112 -6.69 9.61 5.14
N GLY A 113 -6.84 8.98 3.98
CA GLY A 113 -6.38 9.51 2.69
C GLY A 113 -4.90 9.28 2.39
N ARG A 114 -4.17 8.54 3.25
CA ARG A 114 -2.76 8.24 3.06
C ARG A 114 -2.47 6.76 3.26
N TRP A 115 -1.44 6.28 2.56
CA TRP A 115 -0.92 4.94 2.75
C TRP A 115 -0.01 4.88 3.97
N LEU A 116 -0.12 3.81 4.75
CA LEU A 116 0.70 3.52 5.91
C LEU A 116 1.31 2.13 5.85
N PRO A 117 2.54 1.93 6.33
CA PRO A 117 3.07 0.60 6.55
C PRO A 117 2.33 -0.08 7.71
N LEU A 118 2.16 -1.41 7.64
CA LEU A 118 1.54 -2.20 8.70
C LEU A 118 2.45 -3.35 9.16
N PRO A 119 2.48 -3.66 10.47
CA PRO A 119 3.20 -4.81 11.01
C PRO A 119 2.36 -6.09 10.83
N TYR A 120 2.21 -6.54 9.59
CA TYR A 120 1.70 -7.88 9.30
C TYR A 120 2.84 -8.89 9.47
N LEU A 121 2.95 -9.45 10.67
CA LEU A 121 4.11 -10.26 11.06
C LEU A 121 3.78 -11.74 11.01
N ARG A 122 4.81 -12.57 10.82
CA ARG A 122 4.66 -14.03 10.84
C ARG A 122 4.28 -14.47 12.26
N ILE A 123 3.25 -15.32 12.37
CA ILE A 123 2.85 -15.95 13.64
C ILE A 123 3.82 -17.08 13.96
N MET A 124 4.36 -17.09 15.18
CA MET A 124 5.17 -18.19 15.69
C MET A 124 4.27 -19.33 16.17
N GLN A 125 4.51 -20.53 15.65
CA GLN A 125 3.76 -21.74 16.04
C GLN A 125 4.17 -22.26 17.44
N ARG A 126 5.32 -21.82 17.97
CA ARG A 126 5.79 -22.18 19.32
C ARG A 126 5.40 -21.12 20.33
N ARG A 127 4.61 -21.54 21.33
CA ARG A 127 4.25 -20.78 22.52
C ARG A 127 5.38 -20.81 23.56
N ASP A 128 6.55 -20.25 23.26
CA ASP A 128 7.40 -19.81 24.37
C ASP A 128 6.78 -18.52 24.90
N PRO A 129 6.28 -18.47 26.15
CA PRO A 129 5.69 -17.25 26.71
C PRO A 129 6.64 -16.05 26.69
N ALA A 130 7.96 -16.29 26.64
CA ALA A 130 8.98 -15.24 26.59
C ALA A 130 9.20 -14.65 25.18
N GLN A 131 8.86 -15.37 24.10
CA GLN A 131 9.19 -14.96 22.72
C GLN A 131 8.06 -14.23 21.99
N GLY A 132 6.90 -14.01 22.63
CA GLY A 132 5.77 -13.33 22.02
C GLY A 132 5.04 -14.17 20.96
N ARG A 133 3.98 -13.59 20.37
CA ARG A 133 3.13 -14.28 19.36
C ARG A 133 3.73 -14.22 17.95
N PHE A 134 4.53 -13.20 17.70
CA PHE A 134 5.01 -12.84 16.38
C PHE A 134 6.51 -12.97 16.27
N ASP A 135 6.93 -13.34 15.08
CA ASP A 135 8.32 -13.31 14.69
C ASP A 135 8.74 -11.88 14.34
N ASP A 136 10.06 -11.66 14.26
CA ASP A 136 10.62 -10.35 13.95
C ASP A 136 10.59 -10.06 12.44
N GLY A 137 9.39 -9.79 11.93
CA GLY A 137 9.11 -9.53 10.51
C GLY A 137 8.04 -10.45 9.91
N PRO A 138 7.73 -10.30 8.61
CA PRO A 138 8.41 -9.41 7.66
C PRO A 138 7.95 -7.95 7.82
N TRP A 139 8.87 -6.99 7.69
CA TRP A 139 8.57 -5.59 8.02
C TRP A 139 8.03 -4.73 6.86
N ASN A 140 8.40 -4.98 5.61
CA ASN A 140 8.11 -4.07 4.50
C ASN A 140 7.38 -4.76 3.32
N TRP A 141 6.16 -5.26 3.58
CA TRP A 141 5.35 -5.99 2.59
C TRP A 141 3.83 -5.76 2.70
N ALA A 142 3.36 -4.99 3.70
CA ALA A 142 1.96 -4.66 3.89
C ALA A 142 1.74 -3.14 4.02
N ARG A 143 0.65 -2.64 3.42
CA ARG A 143 0.20 -1.25 3.49
C ARG A 143 -1.29 -1.16 3.77
N LEU A 144 -1.70 -0.06 4.40
CA LEU A 144 -3.10 0.31 4.66
C LEU A 144 -3.42 1.66 4.03
N PHE A 145 -4.56 1.76 3.38
CA PHE A 145 -5.20 3.02 3.01
C PHE A 145 -6.59 3.08 3.65
N ILE A 146 -6.89 4.18 4.33
CA ILE A 146 -8.23 4.44 4.90
C ILE A 146 -8.87 5.52 4.04
N THR A 147 -10.05 5.25 3.49
CA THR A 147 -10.74 6.22 2.66
C THR A 147 -11.26 7.38 3.51
N PRO A 148 -10.94 8.64 3.14
CA PRO A 148 -11.52 9.80 3.80
C PRO A 148 -13.06 9.73 3.72
N PRO A 149 -13.77 9.81 4.84
CA PRO A 149 -15.22 9.87 4.81
C PRO A 149 -15.69 11.15 4.10
N THR A 150 -16.84 11.11 3.44
CA THR A 150 -17.45 12.29 2.81
C THR A 150 -18.03 13.30 3.83
N GLY A 151 -18.08 12.93 5.11
CA GLY A 151 -18.55 13.74 6.25
C GLY A 151 -17.80 13.37 7.52
N SER A 152 -18.39 13.56 8.71
CA SER A 152 -17.75 13.10 9.94
C SER A 152 -17.66 11.58 9.98
N VAL A 153 -16.54 11.02 10.46
CA VAL A 153 -16.42 9.58 10.75
C VAL A 153 -17.52 9.13 11.71
N ARG A 154 -17.95 10.00 12.64
CA ARG A 154 -18.96 9.69 13.66
C ARG A 154 -20.35 9.44 13.08
N ASP A 155 -20.64 10.03 11.92
CA ASP A 155 -21.92 9.88 11.24
C ASP A 155 -21.91 8.69 10.27
N ALA A 156 -20.73 8.14 9.97
CA ALA A 156 -20.59 6.95 9.14
C ALA A 156 -20.93 5.68 9.95
N GLY A 157 -21.59 4.70 9.31
CA GLY A 157 -21.75 3.37 9.92
C GLY A 157 -20.44 2.56 9.90
N ALA A 158 -19.64 2.74 8.85
CA ALA A 158 -18.33 2.13 8.67
C ALA A 158 -17.48 2.97 7.72
N VAL A 159 -16.16 2.85 7.80
CA VAL A 159 -15.20 3.49 6.90
C VAL A 159 -14.56 2.45 5.99
N GLN A 160 -14.49 2.72 4.69
CA GLN A 160 -13.83 1.85 3.71
C GLN A 160 -12.31 1.92 3.87
N ALA A 161 -11.65 0.78 3.81
CA ALA A 161 -10.21 0.68 3.87
C ALA A 161 -9.70 -0.42 2.94
N VAL A 162 -8.44 -0.29 2.52
CA VAL A 162 -7.77 -1.21 1.60
C VAL A 162 -6.44 -1.61 2.20
N LEU A 163 -6.19 -2.92 2.26
CA LEU A 163 -4.85 -3.45 2.46
C LEU A 163 -4.21 -3.69 1.10
N ALA A 164 -2.96 -3.29 0.93
CA ALA A 164 -2.13 -3.73 -0.18
C ALA A 164 -1.02 -4.63 0.36
N PHE A 165 -0.86 -5.79 -0.25
CA PHE A 165 0.24 -6.71 0.03
C PHE A 165 1.14 -6.82 -1.19
N ASP A 166 2.44 -6.72 -0.95
CA ASP A 166 3.48 -7.04 -1.90
C ASP A 166 3.82 -8.53 -1.75
N PRO A 167 3.44 -9.38 -2.72
CA PRO A 167 3.59 -10.83 -2.60
C PRO A 167 4.98 -11.33 -3.04
N ALA A 168 5.95 -10.45 -3.32
CA ALA A 168 7.27 -10.88 -3.77
C ALA A 168 7.97 -11.68 -2.68
N VAL A 169 8.47 -12.85 -3.07
CA VAL A 169 9.10 -13.79 -2.15
C VAL A 169 10.61 -13.74 -2.31
N ALA A 170 11.29 -13.51 -1.21
CA ALA A 170 12.75 -13.55 -1.21
C ALA A 170 13.22 -15.00 -1.54
N PRO A 171 14.20 -15.15 -2.47
CA PRO A 171 14.55 -16.46 -3.04
C PRO A 171 15.27 -17.38 -2.04
N HIS A 172 15.92 -16.80 -1.03
CA HIS A 172 16.63 -17.54 0.01
C HIS A 172 15.75 -17.74 1.24
N GLY A 173 16.03 -18.79 2.00
CA GLY A 173 15.34 -19.11 3.25
C GLY A 173 15.65 -18.09 4.35
N ARG A 174 15.01 -18.26 5.52
CA ARG A 174 15.11 -17.27 6.60
C ARG A 174 16.50 -17.16 7.21
N LEU A 175 17.24 -18.27 7.27
CA LEU A 175 18.59 -18.30 7.85
C LEU A 175 19.62 -17.54 7.00
N ASP A 176 19.31 -17.29 5.73
CA ASP A 176 20.19 -16.64 4.76
C ASP A 176 19.83 -15.15 4.55
N GLN A 177 18.88 -14.61 5.32
CA GLN A 177 18.43 -13.23 5.23
C GLN A 177 18.90 -12.41 6.43
N ASP A 178 19.73 -11.41 6.16
CA ASP A 178 20.18 -10.45 7.18
C ASP A 178 19.01 -9.62 7.73
N PHE A 179 18.00 -9.34 6.89
CA PHE A 179 16.81 -8.58 7.27
C PHE A 179 15.55 -9.24 6.71
N TYR A 180 14.61 -9.55 7.59
CA TYR A 180 13.33 -10.15 7.19
C TYR A 180 12.34 -9.05 6.77
N LEU A 181 12.50 -8.55 5.54
CA LEU A 181 11.70 -7.43 5.02
C LEU A 181 10.47 -7.88 4.22
N THR A 182 10.52 -9.07 3.62
CA THR A 182 9.45 -9.65 2.82
C THR A 182 9.34 -11.15 3.11
N PRO A 183 8.16 -11.77 2.93
CA PRO A 183 8.03 -13.23 2.98
C PRO A 183 9.10 -13.97 2.17
N ASN A 184 9.52 -15.13 2.63
CA ASN A 184 10.61 -15.91 2.02
C ASN A 184 10.17 -17.31 1.58
N GLN A 185 11.05 -18.01 0.86
CA GLN A 185 10.72 -19.32 0.31
C GLN A 185 10.39 -20.36 1.40
N ASP A 186 10.99 -20.28 2.59
CA ASP A 186 10.66 -21.16 3.72
C ASP A 186 9.24 -20.89 4.21
N ASP A 187 8.84 -19.62 4.29
CA ASP A 187 7.50 -19.24 4.71
C ASP A 187 6.43 -19.82 3.79
N VAL A 188 6.65 -19.73 2.48
CA VAL A 188 5.73 -20.30 1.48
C VAL A 188 5.65 -21.82 1.63
N THR A 189 6.81 -22.47 1.75
CA THR A 189 6.92 -23.93 1.82
C THR A 189 6.25 -24.47 3.08
N LEU A 190 6.57 -23.87 4.23
CA LEU A 190 6.05 -24.26 5.55
C LEU A 190 4.62 -23.77 5.82
N GLY A 191 4.03 -23.00 4.89
CA GLY A 191 2.68 -22.47 5.06
C GLY A 191 2.56 -21.50 6.24
N ALA A 192 3.55 -20.61 6.40
CA ALA A 192 3.57 -19.60 7.45
C ALA A 192 2.32 -18.72 7.39
N THR A 193 1.78 -18.39 8.57
CA THR A 193 0.63 -17.49 8.73
C THR A 193 1.09 -16.14 9.18
N TYR A 194 0.48 -15.09 8.65
CA TYR A 194 0.74 -13.72 9.02
C TYR A 194 -0.54 -13.07 9.55
N ASP A 195 -0.39 -12.21 10.53
CA ASP A 195 -1.49 -11.45 11.11
C ASP A 195 -1.00 -10.06 11.54
N LEU A 196 -1.92 -9.13 11.70
CA LEU A 196 -1.60 -7.78 12.16
C LEU A 196 -1.17 -7.82 13.64
N ALA A 197 0.03 -7.36 13.94
CA ALA A 197 0.48 -7.11 15.30
C ALA A 197 -0.14 -5.81 15.83
N THR A 198 -0.72 -5.88 17.03
CA THR A 198 -1.44 -4.75 17.63
C THR A 198 -1.05 -4.51 19.09
N GLY A 199 -0.36 -5.47 19.72
CA GLY A 199 0.16 -5.30 21.08
C GLY A 199 1.35 -4.36 21.11
N LEU A 200 1.43 -3.47 22.10
CA LEU A 200 2.51 -2.48 22.23
C LEU A 200 3.90 -3.12 22.14
N GLY A 201 4.13 -4.21 22.89
CA GLY A 201 5.40 -4.93 22.87
C GLY A 201 5.70 -5.62 21.54
N GLU A 202 4.69 -6.13 20.85
CA GLU A 202 4.82 -6.79 19.55
C GLU A 202 5.17 -5.78 18.44
N THR A 203 4.62 -4.57 18.53
CA THR A 203 4.80 -3.50 17.54
C THR A 203 6.05 -2.66 17.77
N ALA A 204 6.68 -2.77 18.94
CA ALA A 204 7.80 -1.92 19.32
C ALA A 204 9.03 -2.05 18.41
N PRO A 205 9.49 -3.26 18.03
CA PRO A 205 10.61 -3.40 17.10
C PRO A 205 10.31 -2.75 15.74
N PHE A 206 9.11 -2.99 15.20
CA PHE A 206 8.67 -2.40 13.94
C PHE A 206 8.63 -0.86 13.97
N LEU A 207 8.18 -0.26 15.08
CA LEU A 207 8.17 1.20 15.24
C LEU A 207 9.57 1.79 15.50
N ALA A 208 10.51 0.99 15.99
CA ALA A 208 11.89 1.41 16.19
C ALA A 208 12.69 1.45 14.88
N GLU A 209 12.19 0.82 13.82
CA GLU A 209 12.80 0.86 12.50
C GLU A 209 12.91 2.31 11.98
N PRO A 210 14.11 2.77 11.56
CA PRO A 210 14.31 4.15 11.13
C PRO A 210 13.38 4.60 10.00
N TRP A 211 13.05 3.67 9.11
CA TRP A 211 12.18 3.94 7.97
C TRP A 211 10.70 4.12 8.37
N VAL A 212 10.24 3.46 9.43
CA VAL A 212 8.88 3.62 9.96
C VAL A 212 8.80 4.92 10.75
N ALA A 213 9.81 5.21 11.58
CA ALA A 213 9.89 6.47 12.32
C ALA A 213 9.86 7.68 11.37
N GLN A 214 10.72 7.69 10.34
CA GLN A 214 10.74 8.73 9.32
C GLN A 214 9.39 8.87 8.60
N TRP A 215 8.71 7.74 8.34
CA TRP A 215 7.40 7.77 7.69
C TRP A 215 6.35 8.51 8.55
N LEU A 216 6.31 8.22 9.85
CA LEU A 216 5.37 8.82 10.78
C LEU A 216 5.68 10.30 11.04
N ASP A 217 6.97 10.67 11.04
CA ASP A 217 7.43 12.05 11.17
C ASP A 217 7.10 12.88 9.93
N ASP A 218 7.37 12.35 8.73
CA ASP A 218 7.00 13.00 7.47
C ASP A 218 5.49 13.21 7.37
N HIS A 219 4.69 12.21 7.76
CA HIS A 219 3.24 12.35 7.83
C HIS A 219 2.82 13.46 8.80
N ALA A 220 3.44 13.54 9.97
CA ALA A 220 3.14 14.57 10.97
C ALA A 220 3.50 15.98 10.48
N ALA A 221 4.63 16.12 9.79
CA ALA A 221 5.03 17.37 9.16
C ALA A 221 4.03 17.81 8.08
N GLU A 222 3.54 16.87 7.26
CA GLU A 222 2.53 17.14 6.24
C GLU A 222 1.18 17.56 6.83
N VAL A 223 0.71 16.90 7.90
CA VAL A 223 -0.53 17.31 8.60
C VAL A 223 -0.36 18.73 9.16
N SER A 224 0.76 18.99 9.84
CA SER A 224 1.06 20.31 10.42
C SER A 224 1.14 21.43 9.37
N ALA A 225 1.63 21.13 8.18
CA ALA A 225 1.72 22.08 7.07
C ALA A 225 0.36 22.38 6.41
N ALA A 226 -0.57 21.42 6.43
CA ALA A 226 -1.94 21.60 5.96
C ALA A 226 -2.76 22.47 6.91
N ASP A 227 -2.51 22.38 8.21
CA ASP A 227 -3.13 23.19 9.27
C ASP A 227 -2.51 24.60 9.37
N LYS A 228 -2.74 25.47 8.37
CA LYS A 228 -2.25 26.86 8.39
C LYS A 228 -2.88 27.72 9.50
N PRO A 229 -2.16 28.75 10.01
CA PRO A 229 -2.53 29.51 11.20
C PRO A 229 -3.67 30.49 10.91
N GLY A 230 -4.88 30.14 11.32
CA GLY A 230 -6.09 30.96 11.08
C GLY A 230 -7.38 30.19 11.33
N MET A 231 -7.35 28.86 11.24
CA MET A 231 -8.43 28.02 11.74
C MET A 231 -8.30 27.89 13.27
N THR A 232 -9.34 28.30 13.98
CA THR A 232 -9.46 28.20 15.44
C THR A 232 -9.19 26.78 15.91
N LYS A 233 -8.17 26.60 16.76
CA LYS A 233 -7.87 25.37 17.51
C LYS A 233 -9.10 24.92 18.32
N HIS A 234 -10.00 24.16 17.71
CA HIS A 234 -11.08 23.53 18.44
C HIS A 234 -10.59 22.18 18.94
N GLY A 235 -10.02 22.20 20.14
CA GLY A 235 -9.74 21.01 20.94
C GLY A 235 -8.30 20.52 20.87
N ALA A 236 -7.41 21.13 21.66
CA ALA A 236 -6.39 20.45 22.45
C ALA A 236 -5.46 21.51 23.08
N GLY A 237 -5.52 21.68 24.39
CA GLY A 237 -4.35 22.20 25.10
C GLY A 237 -3.21 21.19 24.93
N GLY A 238 -1.99 21.67 24.62
CA GLY A 238 -0.77 20.88 24.81
C GLY A 238 -0.29 19.97 23.67
N GLU A 239 -1.06 19.66 22.63
CA GLU A 239 -0.64 18.64 21.63
C GLU A 239 0.67 18.94 20.86
N GLY A 240 1.05 20.22 20.72
CA GLY A 240 2.35 20.60 20.13
C GLY A 240 3.57 20.35 21.03
N ALA A 241 3.37 19.85 22.25
CA ALA A 241 4.43 19.56 23.22
C ALA A 241 4.98 18.12 23.12
N PHE A 242 4.25 17.21 22.47
CA PHE A 242 4.61 15.78 22.43
C PHE A 242 5.23 15.39 21.09
N ARG A 243 6.48 14.95 21.11
CA ARG A 243 7.22 14.56 19.88
C ARG A 243 6.70 13.26 19.29
N LEU A 244 6.21 12.34 20.11
CA LEU A 244 5.75 11.00 19.71
C LEU A 244 4.25 10.91 19.50
N ALA A 245 3.56 12.05 19.35
CA ALA A 245 2.11 12.08 19.17
C ALA A 245 1.62 11.36 17.90
N SER A 246 2.41 11.38 16.81
CA SER A 246 2.12 10.61 15.58
C SER A 246 2.18 9.11 15.85
N THR A 247 3.20 8.65 16.57
CA THR A 247 3.36 7.25 16.98
C THR A 247 2.27 6.78 17.94
N ALA A 248 1.87 7.62 18.90
CA ALA A 248 0.75 7.35 19.79
C ALA A 248 -0.56 7.15 19.01
N ARG A 249 -0.82 8.00 17.99
CA ARG A 249 -1.96 7.84 17.09
C ARG A 249 -1.87 6.56 16.27
N TYR A 250 -0.68 6.21 15.79
CA TYR A 250 -0.47 4.98 15.03
C TYR A 250 -0.78 3.74 15.86
N LEU A 251 -0.31 3.68 17.10
CA LEU A 251 -0.64 2.60 18.04
C LEU A 251 -2.14 2.50 18.33
N ALA A 252 -2.82 3.66 18.47
CA ALA A 252 -4.27 3.68 18.62
C ALA A 252 -4.99 3.17 17.36
N LEU A 253 -4.49 3.51 16.17
CA LEU A 253 -4.99 2.97 14.91
C LEU A 253 -4.80 1.44 14.83
N LEU A 254 -3.65 0.90 15.23
CA LEU A 254 -3.43 -0.54 15.24
C LEU A 254 -4.43 -1.27 16.14
N LYS A 255 -4.79 -0.71 17.30
CA LYS A 255 -5.84 -1.28 18.16
C LYS A 255 -7.24 -1.19 17.53
N VAL A 256 -7.56 -0.10 16.83
CA VAL A 256 -8.78 0.01 16.02
C VAL A 256 -8.85 -1.13 15.00
N LEU A 257 -7.78 -1.33 14.24
CA LEU A 257 -7.69 -2.40 13.24
C LEU A 257 -7.72 -3.79 13.90
N GLY A 258 -7.11 -3.95 15.07
CA GLY A 258 -7.13 -5.18 15.85
C GLY A 258 -8.53 -5.62 16.28
N ALA A 259 -9.42 -4.65 16.54
CA ALA A 259 -10.82 -4.90 16.87
C ALA A 259 -11.71 -5.11 15.63
N CYS A 260 -11.16 -5.00 14.42
CA CYS A 260 -11.92 -5.15 13.18
C CYS A 260 -12.03 -6.64 12.79
N PRO A 261 -13.24 -7.25 12.82
CA PRO A 261 -13.39 -8.68 12.56
C PRO A 261 -13.18 -9.06 11.10
N SER A 262 -13.27 -8.12 10.16
CA SER A 262 -13.07 -8.38 8.72
C SER A 262 -11.61 -8.39 8.29
N LEU A 263 -10.68 -8.07 9.19
CA LEU A 263 -9.25 -8.01 8.89
C LEU A 263 -8.68 -9.42 8.78
N PRO A 264 -8.07 -9.82 7.64
CA PRO A 264 -7.74 -11.21 7.40
C PRO A 264 -6.39 -11.63 7.98
N GLN A 265 -6.28 -12.90 8.37
CA GLN A 265 -4.98 -13.57 8.41
C GLN A 265 -4.53 -13.95 7.00
N ILE A 266 -3.23 -13.87 6.75
CA ILE A 266 -2.64 -14.16 5.44
C ILE A 266 -1.83 -15.46 5.47
N ARG A 267 -1.92 -16.27 4.40
CA ARG A 267 -0.88 -17.27 4.06
C ARG A 267 -0.58 -17.22 2.58
N PHE A 268 0.56 -17.76 2.19
CA PHE A 268 0.79 -18.09 0.79
C PHE A 268 0.16 -19.45 0.45
N THR A 269 -0.19 -19.65 -0.81
CA THR A 269 -0.52 -20.99 -1.29
C THR A 269 0.70 -21.89 -1.23
N SER A 270 0.71 -22.86 -0.29
CA SER A 270 1.80 -23.82 -0.10
C SER A 270 1.97 -24.76 -1.31
N SER A 271 3.22 -25.19 -1.50
CA SER A 271 3.87 -25.43 -2.79
C SER A 271 4.01 -26.89 -3.24
N ASP A 272 3.70 -27.92 -2.47
CA ASP A 272 4.28 -29.23 -2.84
C ASP A 272 3.52 -30.01 -3.93
N ALA A 273 2.20 -29.85 -4.06
CA ALA A 273 1.44 -30.46 -5.16
C ALA A 273 1.12 -29.50 -6.32
N ARG A 274 1.09 -28.18 -6.04
CA ARG A 274 0.60 -27.15 -6.98
C ARG A 274 1.72 -26.36 -7.68
N ARG A 275 2.97 -26.36 -7.19
CA ARG A 275 4.12 -25.70 -7.85
C ARG A 275 4.59 -26.46 -9.09
N ASN A 276 4.36 -27.78 -9.14
CA ASN A 276 4.64 -28.61 -10.31
C ASN A 276 3.49 -28.65 -11.33
N ALA A 277 2.31 -28.13 -10.97
CA ALA A 277 1.26 -27.95 -11.94
C ALA A 277 1.66 -26.77 -12.84
N PRO A 278 1.71 -26.94 -14.17
CA PRO A 278 2.03 -25.84 -15.06
C PRO A 278 1.03 -24.70 -14.81
N PRO A 279 1.47 -23.43 -14.84
CA PRO A 279 0.58 -22.29 -14.70
C PRO A 279 -0.56 -22.38 -15.72
N GLN A 280 -1.78 -22.05 -15.28
CA GLN A 280 -2.92 -22.00 -16.17
C GLN A 280 -2.81 -20.77 -17.06
N PRO A 281 -2.78 -20.92 -18.39
CA PRO A 281 -2.70 -19.78 -19.29
C PRO A 281 -3.99 -18.98 -19.24
N ALA A 282 -3.84 -17.67 -19.09
CA ALA A 282 -4.87 -16.66 -19.19
C ALA A 282 -4.61 -15.76 -20.40
N ARG A 283 -5.66 -15.16 -20.95
CA ARG A 283 -5.58 -14.20 -22.04
C ARG A 283 -6.22 -12.89 -21.64
N LEU A 284 -5.58 -11.78 -21.99
CA LEU A 284 -6.14 -10.45 -21.89
C LEU A 284 -6.63 -10.03 -23.28
N PHE A 285 -7.94 -9.82 -23.43
CA PHE A 285 -8.50 -9.22 -24.64
C PHE A 285 -8.71 -7.74 -24.39
N VAL A 286 -8.20 -6.89 -25.28
CA VAL A 286 -8.28 -5.44 -25.18
C VAL A 286 -8.92 -4.89 -26.45
N ASP A 287 -9.98 -4.11 -26.27
CA ASP A 287 -10.60 -3.31 -27.32
C ASP A 287 -10.28 -1.83 -27.05
N ILE A 288 -9.52 -1.20 -27.94
CA ILE A 288 -9.09 0.20 -27.83
C ILE A 288 -9.65 0.99 -29.01
N ASP A 289 -10.46 2.00 -28.69
CA ASP A 289 -10.80 3.10 -29.60
C ASP A 289 -10.29 4.45 -29.04
N ASP A 290 -10.55 5.56 -29.74
CA ASP A 290 -10.10 6.89 -29.30
C ASP A 290 -10.84 7.46 -28.07
N ARG A 291 -12.05 6.98 -27.81
CA ARG A 291 -12.91 7.45 -26.71
C ARG A 291 -12.79 6.54 -25.51
N ASP A 292 -13.01 5.26 -25.71
CA ASP A 292 -13.20 4.25 -24.70
C ASP A 292 -12.35 3.01 -24.99
N THR A 293 -11.91 2.38 -23.91
CA THR A 293 -11.18 1.13 -23.90
C THR A 293 -11.94 0.16 -23.04
N ALA A 294 -12.10 -1.07 -23.52
CA ALA A 294 -12.65 -2.17 -22.74
C ALA A 294 -11.65 -3.33 -22.73
N ALA A 295 -11.59 -4.07 -21.64
CA ALA A 295 -10.78 -5.28 -21.60
C ALA A 295 -11.43 -6.37 -20.75
N ILE A 296 -11.18 -7.62 -21.13
CA ILE A 296 -11.63 -8.80 -20.40
C ILE A 296 -10.45 -9.75 -20.18
N LEU A 297 -10.45 -10.41 -19.04
CA LEU A 297 -9.54 -11.49 -18.70
C LEU A 297 -10.24 -12.83 -18.89
N VAL A 298 -9.62 -13.72 -19.63
CA VAL A 298 -10.13 -15.05 -19.94
C VAL A 298 -9.14 -16.09 -19.41
N SER A 299 -9.57 -16.87 -18.41
CA SER A 299 -8.80 -18.00 -17.87
C SER A 299 -9.71 -19.21 -17.70
N ASP A 300 -10.01 -19.65 -16.47
CA ASP A 300 -11.10 -20.58 -16.16
C ASP A 300 -12.46 -19.89 -16.28
N GLN A 301 -12.52 -18.62 -15.91
CA GLN A 301 -13.68 -17.76 -16.06
C GLN A 301 -13.34 -16.55 -16.93
N THR A 302 -14.37 -15.96 -17.54
CA THR A 302 -14.27 -14.69 -18.23
C THR A 302 -14.75 -13.59 -17.29
N THR A 303 -13.87 -12.65 -16.96
CA THR A 303 -14.17 -11.53 -16.07
C THR A 303 -13.79 -10.22 -16.75
N PRO A 304 -14.54 -9.12 -16.56
CA PRO A 304 -14.09 -7.80 -16.99
C PRO A 304 -12.76 -7.45 -16.28
N LEU A 305 -11.85 -6.80 -16.98
CA LEU A 305 -10.69 -6.19 -16.34
C LEU A 305 -11.19 -5.01 -15.50
N ARG A 306 -10.68 -4.91 -14.27
CA ARG A 306 -11.06 -3.91 -13.29
C ARG A 306 -9.89 -2.99 -13.05
N LEU A 307 -10.05 -1.72 -13.36
CA LEU A 307 -9.05 -0.72 -13.05
C LEU A 307 -9.31 -0.19 -11.64
N ARG A 308 -8.39 -0.45 -10.73
CA ARG A 308 -8.41 0.14 -9.39
C ARG A 308 -7.82 1.55 -9.47
N ASP A 309 -8.55 2.56 -9.00
CA ASP A 309 -8.01 3.91 -8.91
C ASP A 309 -6.93 3.92 -7.81
N LEU A 310 -5.65 4.07 -8.16
CA LEU A 310 -4.57 4.00 -7.17
C LEU A 310 -4.50 5.25 -6.30
N GLY A 311 -5.02 6.39 -6.77
CA GLY A 311 -5.21 7.60 -5.97
C GLY A 311 -6.44 7.54 -5.05
N GLN A 312 -7.41 6.68 -5.34
CA GLN A 312 -8.57 6.39 -4.49
C GLN A 312 -8.77 4.87 -4.36
N PRO A 313 -7.91 4.17 -3.59
CA PRO A 313 -7.79 2.71 -3.64
C PRO A 313 -9.07 1.92 -3.38
N SER A 314 -10.06 2.46 -2.66
CA SER A 314 -11.35 1.80 -2.43
C SER A 314 -12.28 1.80 -3.65
N THR A 315 -11.93 2.54 -4.71
CA THR A 315 -12.71 2.66 -5.94
C THR A 315 -12.10 1.77 -7.02
N SER A 316 -12.96 1.02 -7.71
CA SER A 316 -12.59 0.27 -8.91
C SER A 316 -13.63 0.50 -10.00
N HIS A 317 -13.19 0.44 -11.25
CA HIS A 317 -14.00 0.72 -12.42
C HIS A 317 -14.14 -0.55 -13.27
N GLU A 318 -15.38 -1.01 -13.42
CA GLU A 318 -15.78 -2.19 -14.17
C GLU A 318 -16.71 -1.79 -15.32
N SER A 319 -16.21 -1.18 -16.39
CA SER A 319 -16.96 -0.82 -17.63
C SER A 319 -15.99 -0.15 -18.58
N PRO A 320 -16.28 -0.03 -19.90
CA PRO A 320 -15.40 0.70 -20.80
C PRO A 320 -14.98 2.04 -20.18
N TRP A 321 -13.68 2.30 -20.14
CA TRP A 321 -13.10 3.46 -19.51
C TRP A 321 -12.47 4.37 -20.57
N PRO A 322 -12.36 5.68 -20.31
CA PRO A 322 -11.79 6.59 -21.29
C PRO A 322 -10.39 6.18 -21.76
N THR A 323 -10.14 6.23 -23.08
CA THR A 323 -8.80 6.07 -23.68
C THR A 323 -7.99 7.35 -23.47
N GLN A 324 -7.63 7.57 -22.21
CA GLN A 324 -6.90 8.71 -21.71
C GLN A 324 -5.79 8.25 -20.77
N ALA A 325 -4.64 8.92 -20.86
CA ALA A 325 -3.55 8.77 -19.89
C ALA A 325 -3.17 10.15 -19.33
N GLU A 326 -2.99 10.22 -18.02
CA GLU A 326 -2.39 11.37 -17.33
C GLU A 326 -1.17 10.91 -16.54
N PHE A 327 -0.09 11.68 -16.58
CA PHE A 327 1.07 11.45 -15.75
C PHE A 327 0.71 11.71 -14.28
N ALA A 328 0.78 10.64 -13.49
CA ALA A 328 0.68 10.67 -12.05
C ALA A 328 1.40 9.44 -11.47
N PRO A 329 2.15 9.62 -10.37
CA PRO A 329 2.88 8.52 -9.75
C PRO A 329 1.90 7.49 -9.17
N ALA A 330 2.23 6.20 -9.31
CA ALA A 330 1.62 5.17 -8.47
C ALA A 330 2.16 5.34 -7.05
N ASN A 331 1.28 5.74 -6.12
CA ASN A 331 1.68 6.07 -4.76
C ASN A 331 1.17 5.02 -3.78
N PHE A 332 2.07 4.26 -3.17
CA PHE A 332 1.81 3.36 -2.03
C PHE A 332 2.37 3.92 -0.72
N GLY A 333 2.46 5.25 -0.65
CA GLY A 333 2.92 6.04 0.49
C GLY A 333 4.32 6.62 0.32
N ASN A 334 5.02 6.82 1.44
CA ASN A 334 6.32 7.47 1.43
C ASN A 334 7.42 6.53 0.92
N ALA A 335 7.62 6.52 -0.41
CA ALA A 335 8.64 5.71 -1.06
C ALA A 335 10.07 6.03 -0.59
N THR A 336 10.35 7.28 -0.22
CA THR A 336 11.67 7.70 0.30
C THR A 336 11.94 7.03 1.64
N ALA A 337 11.01 7.14 2.59
CA ALA A 337 11.09 6.43 3.85
C ALA A 337 11.16 4.92 3.62
N SER A 338 10.28 4.35 2.80
CA SER A 338 10.27 2.91 2.48
C SER A 338 11.63 2.35 2.07
N ARG A 339 12.42 3.09 1.27
CA ARG A 339 13.74 2.64 0.80
C ARG A 339 14.78 2.59 1.92
N LEU A 340 14.61 3.35 3.00
CA LEU A 340 15.49 3.29 4.17
C LEU A 340 15.40 1.93 4.88
N SER A 341 14.37 1.12 4.62
CA SER A 341 14.32 -0.28 5.07
C SER A 341 15.39 -1.16 4.42
N GLY A 342 16.04 -0.70 3.34
CA GLY A 342 16.94 -1.50 2.50
C GLY A 342 16.23 -2.22 1.34
N ARG A 343 14.89 -2.33 1.37
CA ARG A 343 14.10 -2.91 0.28
C ARG A 343 13.73 -1.84 -0.76
N LEU A 344 14.44 -1.82 -1.88
CA LEU A 344 14.29 -0.82 -2.95
C LEU A 344 13.11 -1.08 -3.90
N ASP A 345 12.63 -2.32 -3.95
CA ASP A 345 11.59 -2.83 -4.85
C ASP A 345 10.21 -2.98 -4.18
N ALA A 346 10.06 -2.53 -2.93
CA ALA A 346 8.81 -2.62 -2.19
C ALA A 346 7.68 -1.87 -2.90
N PHE A 347 6.55 -2.55 -3.12
CA PHE A 347 5.34 -2.01 -3.76
C PHE A 347 5.60 -1.43 -5.15
N GLN A 348 6.44 -2.10 -5.94
CA GLN A 348 6.76 -1.65 -7.29
C GLN A 348 5.53 -1.72 -8.22
N TRP A 349 5.22 -0.59 -8.86
CA TRP A 349 4.22 -0.45 -9.91
C TRP A 349 4.81 0.40 -11.04
N PRO A 350 5.44 -0.23 -12.06
CA PRO A 350 6.32 0.45 -13.00
C PRO A 350 5.55 1.16 -14.12
N SER A 351 4.67 2.09 -13.76
CA SER A 351 3.93 2.93 -14.68
C SER A 351 4.01 4.39 -14.28
N LEU A 352 4.23 5.25 -15.28
CA LEU A 352 4.32 6.71 -15.12
C LEU A 352 2.96 7.39 -15.28
N VAL A 353 1.94 6.67 -15.75
CA VAL A 353 0.63 7.22 -16.08
C VAL A 353 -0.45 6.50 -15.30
N ARG A 354 -1.55 7.21 -15.04
CA ARG A 354 -2.83 6.62 -14.66
C ARG A 354 -3.72 6.63 -15.91
N VAL A 355 -4.70 5.73 -15.96
CA VAL A 355 -5.57 5.56 -17.14
C VAL A 355 -7.05 5.58 -16.76
N GLY A 356 -7.93 5.69 -17.75
CA GLY A 356 -9.38 5.58 -17.55
C GLY A 356 -9.97 6.70 -16.68
N GLU A 357 -10.86 6.34 -15.76
CA GLU A 357 -11.54 7.29 -14.88
C GLU A 357 -10.58 7.99 -13.90
N GLU A 358 -9.54 7.29 -13.44
CA GLU A 358 -8.49 7.88 -12.62
C GLU A 358 -7.77 9.00 -13.40
N ALA A 359 -7.37 8.73 -14.64
CA ALA A 359 -6.78 9.76 -15.52
C ALA A 359 -7.74 10.93 -15.76
N ARG A 360 -9.03 10.64 -16.01
CA ARG A 360 -10.04 11.69 -16.20
C ARG A 360 -10.13 12.60 -14.98
N ARG A 361 -10.10 12.02 -13.76
CA ARG A 361 -10.08 12.77 -12.49
C ARG A 361 -8.82 13.64 -12.36
N TYR A 362 -7.64 13.13 -12.70
CA TYR A 362 -6.40 13.92 -12.71
C TYR A 362 -6.43 15.06 -13.73
N ALA A 363 -7.06 14.85 -14.89
CA ALA A 363 -7.20 15.84 -15.95
C ALA A 363 -8.16 16.99 -15.63
N LEU A 364 -9.05 16.79 -14.65
CA LEU A 364 -9.96 17.82 -14.15
C LEU A 364 -9.32 18.71 -13.08
N ARG A 365 -8.07 18.45 -12.69
CA ARG A 365 -7.37 19.26 -11.68
C ARG A 365 -6.93 20.61 -12.27
N PRO A 366 -6.91 21.69 -11.48
CA PRO A 366 -6.50 23.02 -11.96
C PRO A 366 -5.09 23.09 -12.56
N SER A 367 -4.18 22.21 -12.12
CA SER A 367 -2.81 22.13 -12.65
C SER A 367 -2.68 21.32 -13.94
N ALA A 368 -3.73 20.59 -14.33
CA ALA A 368 -3.70 19.72 -15.50
C ALA A 368 -3.82 20.56 -16.77
N VAL A 369 -2.96 20.26 -17.73
CA VAL A 369 -2.94 20.94 -19.03
C VAL A 369 -2.76 19.87 -20.08
N ASN A 370 -3.77 19.73 -20.95
CA ASN A 370 -3.73 18.76 -22.06
C ASN A 370 -2.50 19.03 -22.95
N GLY A 371 -1.74 17.97 -23.27
CA GLY A 371 -0.45 18.09 -23.95
C GLY A 371 0.71 18.52 -23.05
N VAL A 372 0.54 18.58 -21.73
CA VAL A 372 1.64 18.81 -20.77
C VAL A 372 1.60 17.81 -19.62
N THR A 373 0.40 17.43 -19.16
CA THR A 373 0.21 16.44 -18.08
C THR A 373 -0.36 15.12 -18.57
N GLY A 374 -0.96 15.09 -19.76
CA GLY A 374 -1.57 13.89 -20.32
C GLY A 374 -2.14 14.11 -21.71
N LEU A 375 -2.73 13.05 -22.26
CA LEU A 375 -3.32 12.99 -23.59
C LEU A 375 -4.59 12.14 -23.61
N ARG A 376 -5.49 12.47 -24.54
CA ARG A 376 -6.73 11.73 -24.87
C ARG A 376 -6.70 11.31 -26.34
N GLY A 377 -7.49 10.32 -26.73
CA GLY A 377 -7.52 9.88 -28.14
C GLY A 377 -6.21 9.26 -28.58
N LEU A 378 -5.56 8.53 -27.66
CA LEU A 378 -4.21 7.97 -27.87
C LEU A 378 -4.15 7.05 -29.09
N ARG A 379 -5.27 6.41 -29.45
CA ARG A 379 -5.34 5.44 -30.55
C ARG A 379 -5.10 6.08 -31.92
N SER A 380 -5.54 7.32 -32.14
CA SER A 380 -5.28 8.12 -33.35
C SER A 380 -3.83 8.57 -33.47
N MET A 381 -3.09 8.61 -32.35
CA MET A 381 -1.71 9.08 -32.28
C MET A 381 -0.69 7.93 -32.38
N LEU A 382 -1.14 6.72 -32.74
CA LEU A 382 -0.32 5.50 -32.79
C LEU A 382 1.00 5.66 -33.58
N ASN A 383 0.98 6.48 -34.65
CA ASN A 383 2.14 6.69 -35.52
C ASN A 383 2.93 7.98 -35.22
N ASP A 384 2.54 8.75 -34.20
CA ASP A 384 3.26 9.96 -33.80
C ASP A 384 4.42 9.60 -32.86
N THR A 385 5.59 9.40 -33.48
CA THR A 385 6.83 9.01 -32.80
C THR A 385 7.74 10.19 -32.46
N ALA A 386 7.32 11.43 -32.74
CA ALA A 386 8.16 12.60 -32.52
C ALA A 386 8.32 12.91 -31.02
N ALA A 387 9.48 13.42 -30.63
CA ALA A 387 9.68 13.90 -29.26
C ALA A 387 8.73 15.07 -28.97
N HIS A 388 8.01 15.00 -27.85
CA HIS A 388 7.09 16.07 -27.46
C HIS A 388 7.85 17.40 -27.28
N PRO A 389 7.31 18.57 -27.67
CA PRO A 389 8.04 19.85 -27.61
C PRO A 389 8.55 20.23 -26.21
N THR A 390 7.81 19.85 -25.16
CA THR A 390 8.14 20.13 -23.77
C THR A 390 8.22 18.86 -22.94
N ALA A 391 8.94 18.90 -21.82
CA ALA A 391 8.96 17.79 -20.87
C ALA A 391 7.59 17.62 -20.20
N TRP A 392 7.15 16.37 -20.07
CA TRP A 392 5.93 15.99 -19.37
C TRP A 392 6.00 16.31 -17.88
N ARG A 393 4.86 16.61 -17.27
CA ARG A 393 4.75 17.01 -15.87
C ARG A 393 3.64 16.23 -15.17
N PHE A 394 3.82 15.95 -13.89
CA PHE A 394 2.75 15.35 -13.09
C PHE A 394 1.62 16.36 -12.84
N SER A 395 0.38 15.86 -12.80
CA SER A 395 -0.75 16.66 -12.30
C SER A 395 -0.63 16.83 -10.77
N ARG A 396 -0.68 18.06 -10.25
CA ARG A 396 -0.59 18.34 -8.80
C ARG A 396 -1.92 18.04 -8.11
N GLU A 397 -1.87 17.66 -6.85
CA GLU A 397 -3.06 17.49 -6.02
C GLU A 397 -3.57 18.81 -5.42
N GLU A 398 -2.69 19.81 -5.26
CA GLU A 398 -3.04 21.12 -4.72
C GLU A 398 -4.10 21.83 -5.58
N THR A 399 -5.27 22.04 -4.98
CA THR A 399 -6.48 22.58 -5.63
C THR A 399 -6.45 24.08 -5.90
N THR A 400 -5.49 24.83 -5.35
CA THR A 400 -5.53 26.30 -5.34
C THR A 400 -4.56 26.98 -6.32
N THR A 401 -3.69 26.22 -6.99
CA THR A 401 -2.68 26.81 -7.91
C THR A 401 -2.80 26.25 -9.32
N ILE A 402 -2.82 27.15 -10.30
CA ILE A 402 -2.84 26.81 -11.75
C ILE A 402 -1.41 26.47 -12.25
N ARG A 403 -0.42 26.36 -11.35
CA ARG A 403 0.96 26.09 -11.77
C ARG A 403 1.11 24.62 -12.18
N PRO A 404 1.79 24.32 -13.31
CA PRO A 404 2.10 22.95 -13.68
C PRO A 404 2.89 22.25 -12.57
N GLY A 405 2.68 20.95 -12.41
CA GLY A 405 3.36 20.16 -11.39
C GLY A 405 4.86 19.95 -11.64
N PRO A 406 5.53 19.13 -10.83
CA PRO A 406 6.92 18.78 -11.09
C PRO A 406 7.06 18.05 -12.43
N ILE A 407 8.26 18.11 -13.03
CA ILE A 407 8.59 17.29 -14.20
C ILE A 407 8.43 15.83 -13.81
N VAL A 408 7.92 15.00 -14.73
CA VAL A 408 7.78 13.55 -14.52
C VAL A 408 9.13 12.98 -14.07
N SER A 409 9.09 12.24 -12.97
CA SER A 409 10.25 11.65 -12.29
C SER A 409 9.88 10.28 -11.74
N GLY A 410 10.86 9.41 -11.48
CA GLY A 410 10.61 8.09 -10.88
C GLY A 410 11.53 7.00 -11.43
N GLY A 411 11.52 5.83 -10.78
CA GLY A 411 12.39 4.70 -11.16
C GLY A 411 12.13 4.20 -12.59
N THR A 412 10.89 4.21 -13.05
CA THR A 412 10.51 3.78 -14.40
C THR A 412 11.19 4.58 -15.52
N LEU A 413 11.59 5.84 -15.27
CA LEU A 413 12.33 6.64 -16.26
C LEU A 413 13.69 6.05 -16.62
N ASN A 414 14.29 5.28 -15.72
CA ASN A 414 15.58 4.64 -15.97
C ASN A 414 15.51 3.59 -17.09
N HIS A 415 14.29 3.17 -17.46
CA HIS A 415 14.04 2.16 -18.49
C HIS A 415 13.50 2.74 -19.79
N LEU A 416 13.45 4.07 -19.93
CA LEU A 416 12.84 4.75 -21.07
C LEU A 416 13.80 5.76 -21.70
N THR A 417 13.81 5.84 -23.02
CA THR A 417 14.49 6.89 -23.78
C THR A 417 13.73 8.22 -23.66
N GLU A 418 14.34 9.33 -24.10
CA GLU A 418 13.69 10.65 -24.12
C GLU A 418 12.34 10.64 -24.88
N THR A 419 12.21 9.85 -25.94
CA THR A 419 10.97 9.70 -26.73
C THR A 419 10.03 8.60 -26.23
N GLY A 420 10.39 7.88 -25.17
CA GLY A 420 9.55 6.88 -24.50
C GLY A 420 9.69 5.46 -25.05
N GLY A 421 10.74 5.18 -25.83
CA GLY A 421 11.09 3.81 -26.20
C GLY A 421 11.71 3.08 -25.00
N VAL A 422 11.45 1.77 -24.88
CA VAL A 422 12.04 0.95 -23.81
C VAL A 422 13.53 0.74 -24.07
N ILE A 423 14.33 0.93 -23.03
CA ILE A 423 15.78 0.72 -23.07
C ILE A 423 16.06 -0.76 -22.86
N ASP A 424 16.60 -1.40 -23.89
CA ASP A 424 17.16 -2.73 -23.79
C ASP A 424 18.57 -2.65 -23.18
N ALA A 425 18.72 -3.13 -21.95
CA ALA A 425 20.00 -3.17 -21.25
C ALA A 425 21.05 -4.03 -21.98
N SER A 426 20.62 -5.00 -22.80
CA SER A 426 21.50 -5.90 -23.56
C SER A 426 21.99 -5.29 -24.88
N ALA A 427 21.29 -4.28 -25.42
CA ALA A 427 21.59 -3.66 -26.71
C ALA A 427 22.66 -2.55 -26.65
N GLY A 428 23.13 -2.19 -25.45
CA GLY A 428 24.16 -1.16 -25.24
C GLY A 428 23.70 0.29 -25.47
N ALA A 429 24.44 1.24 -24.86
CA ALA A 429 24.44 2.71 -25.03
C ALA A 429 23.11 3.50 -25.13
N ALA A 430 21.95 2.92 -24.84
CA ALA A 430 20.72 3.70 -24.75
C ALA A 430 20.72 4.55 -23.47
N VAL A 431 20.58 5.86 -23.64
CA VAL A 431 20.64 6.82 -22.54
C VAL A 431 19.24 6.99 -21.92
N PRO A 432 19.09 6.76 -20.60
CA PRO A 432 17.84 7.06 -19.90
C PRO A 432 17.36 8.49 -20.10
N ALA A 433 16.04 8.68 -20.09
CA ALA A 433 15.44 10.00 -20.26
C ALA A 433 15.90 10.98 -19.17
N VAL A 434 16.72 11.96 -19.55
CA VAL A 434 17.05 13.11 -18.69
C VAL A 434 15.91 14.14 -18.70
N ARG A 435 15.22 14.25 -19.84
CA ARG A 435 14.00 15.04 -20.00
C ARG A 435 12.91 14.11 -20.55
N PRO A 436 11.77 13.92 -19.86
CA PRO A 436 10.70 13.06 -20.36
C PRO A 436 9.94 13.79 -21.47
N ARG A 437 10.38 13.68 -22.72
CA ARG A 437 9.73 14.26 -23.92
C ARG A 437 9.09 13.18 -24.77
N PHE A 438 8.40 12.27 -24.08
CA PHE A 438 7.79 11.08 -24.64
C PHE A 438 6.88 11.40 -25.82
N SER A 439 6.98 10.60 -26.88
CA SER A 439 6.12 10.71 -28.05
C SER A 439 4.68 10.30 -27.73
N ALA A 440 3.71 10.77 -28.51
CA ALA A 440 2.32 10.40 -28.30
C ALA A 440 2.07 8.90 -28.54
N SER A 441 2.81 8.28 -29.46
CA SER A 441 2.82 6.82 -29.65
C SER A 441 3.30 6.08 -28.38
N SER A 442 4.37 6.56 -27.73
CA SER A 442 4.88 5.94 -26.50
C SER A 442 3.94 6.11 -25.30
N MET A 443 3.12 7.16 -25.29
CA MET A 443 2.04 7.32 -24.29
C MET A 443 1.01 6.20 -24.37
N LEU A 444 0.70 5.70 -25.58
CA LEU A 444 -0.16 4.53 -25.74
C LEU A 444 0.52 3.26 -25.21
N SER A 445 1.85 3.12 -25.34
CA SER A 445 2.58 2.01 -24.71
C SER A 445 2.50 2.08 -23.18
N MET A 446 2.66 3.26 -22.58
CA MET A 446 2.51 3.45 -21.13
C MET A 446 1.07 3.20 -20.66
N PHE A 447 0.08 3.62 -21.45
CA PHE A 447 -1.33 3.30 -21.21
C PHE A 447 -1.57 1.78 -21.22
N ALA A 448 -1.02 1.07 -22.19
CA ALA A 448 -1.08 -0.39 -22.26
C ALA A 448 -0.33 -1.06 -21.10
N SER A 449 0.81 -0.52 -20.65
CA SER A 449 1.53 -1.03 -19.47
C SER A 449 0.66 -0.96 -18.22
N GLU A 450 -0.04 0.15 -18.00
CA GLU A 450 -0.95 0.31 -16.87
C GLU A 450 -2.08 -0.73 -16.89
N ILE A 451 -2.69 -0.96 -18.07
CA ILE A 451 -3.72 -2.00 -18.26
C ILE A 451 -3.17 -3.38 -17.92
N ILE A 452 -1.96 -3.71 -18.39
CA ILE A 452 -1.33 -5.00 -18.13
C ILE A 452 -1.00 -5.16 -16.63
N LEU A 453 -0.53 -4.12 -15.94
CA LEU A 453 -0.27 -4.17 -14.49
C LEU A 453 -1.54 -4.46 -13.69
N HIS A 454 -2.67 -3.84 -14.04
CA HIS A 454 -3.97 -4.19 -13.46
C HIS A 454 -4.38 -5.62 -13.77
N ALA A 455 -4.13 -6.10 -14.99
CA ALA A 455 -4.40 -7.49 -15.36
C ALA A 455 -3.59 -8.47 -14.49
N LEU A 456 -2.30 -8.21 -14.29
CA LEU A 456 -1.41 -9.04 -13.47
C LEU A 456 -1.83 -9.07 -12.00
N SER A 457 -2.24 -7.92 -11.46
CA SER A 457 -2.80 -7.83 -10.10
C SER A 457 -4.11 -8.59 -9.97
N GLN A 458 -5.03 -8.47 -10.95
CA GLN A 458 -6.35 -9.10 -10.89
C GLN A 458 -6.32 -10.62 -11.06
N LEU A 459 -5.48 -11.16 -11.96
CA LEU A 459 -5.48 -12.58 -12.35
C LEU A 459 -5.45 -13.54 -11.16
N ASN A 460 -4.67 -13.21 -10.14
CA ASN A 460 -4.48 -14.02 -8.95
C ASN A 460 -5.04 -13.37 -7.66
N ALA A 461 -5.84 -12.31 -7.77
CA ALA A 461 -6.36 -11.56 -6.61
C ALA A 461 -7.38 -12.35 -5.76
N GLU A 462 -8.16 -13.23 -6.38
CA GLU A 462 -9.21 -14.02 -5.72
C GLU A 462 -8.65 -15.23 -4.96
N GLU A 463 -9.45 -15.79 -4.05
CA GLU A 463 -9.05 -16.97 -3.27
C GLU A 463 -8.59 -18.10 -4.21
N PRO A 464 -7.35 -18.60 -4.06
CA PRO A 464 -6.77 -19.52 -5.03
C PRO A 464 -7.41 -20.93 -4.95
N SER A 465 -8.25 -21.26 -5.92
CA SER A 465 -8.93 -22.56 -6.03
C SER A 465 -8.15 -23.61 -6.83
N GLY A 466 -7.14 -23.21 -7.63
CA GLY A 466 -6.45 -24.08 -8.60
C GLY A 466 -4.93 -23.89 -8.69
N PRO A 467 -4.29 -24.13 -9.86
CA PRO A 467 -2.93 -23.68 -10.17
C PRO A 467 -2.85 -22.15 -10.29
N ALA A 468 -1.64 -21.59 -10.30
CA ALA A 468 -1.46 -20.15 -10.53
C ALA A 468 -1.86 -19.80 -11.96
N ARG A 469 -2.50 -18.64 -12.16
CA ARG A 469 -2.83 -18.14 -13.49
C ARG A 469 -1.69 -17.27 -14.00
N ALA A 470 -1.40 -17.44 -15.27
CA ALA A 470 -0.26 -16.89 -15.99
C ALA A 470 -0.79 -16.15 -17.22
N LEU A 471 -0.47 -14.86 -17.40
CA LEU A 471 -0.96 -14.12 -18.57
C LEU A 471 -0.25 -14.61 -19.85
N ALA A 472 -0.76 -15.61 -20.55
CA ALA A 472 -0.05 -16.19 -21.69
C ALA A 472 -0.10 -15.32 -22.97
N GLU A 473 -1.15 -14.53 -23.14
CA GLU A 473 -1.40 -13.82 -24.40
C GLU A 473 -2.17 -12.51 -24.18
N VAL A 474 -1.80 -11.48 -24.94
CA VAL A 474 -2.58 -10.23 -25.05
C VAL A 474 -3.11 -10.14 -26.48
N VAL A 475 -4.44 -10.12 -26.62
CA VAL A 475 -5.15 -10.02 -27.89
C VAL A 475 -5.75 -8.63 -27.97
N VAL A 476 -5.35 -7.85 -28.97
CA VAL A 476 -5.84 -6.48 -29.15
C VAL A 476 -6.76 -6.45 -30.37
N SER A 477 -7.96 -5.90 -30.20
CA SER A 477 -8.86 -5.65 -31.31
C SER A 477 -8.27 -4.59 -32.25
N CYS A 478 -8.64 -4.68 -33.52
CA CYS A 478 -8.31 -3.65 -34.49
C CYS A 478 -9.47 -3.57 -35.49
N PRO A 479 -9.91 -2.36 -35.91
CA PRO A 479 -10.95 -2.23 -36.92
C PRO A 479 -10.64 -3.07 -38.16
N ALA A 480 -11.66 -3.69 -38.77
CA ALA A 480 -11.47 -4.55 -39.94
C ALA A 480 -10.79 -3.81 -41.12
N VAL A 481 -11.02 -2.49 -41.21
CA VAL A 481 -10.46 -1.60 -42.23
C VAL A 481 -8.99 -1.20 -42.00
N SER A 482 -8.43 -1.51 -40.83
CA SER A 482 -7.03 -1.16 -40.51
C SER A 482 -6.05 -1.86 -41.44
N ASP A 483 -5.04 -1.12 -41.89
CA ASP A 483 -3.99 -1.66 -42.74
C ASP A 483 -2.94 -2.47 -41.94
N ASP A 484 -2.05 -3.16 -42.65
CA ASP A 484 -1.02 -3.97 -42.02
C ASP A 484 0.05 -3.13 -41.29
N ALA A 485 0.20 -1.84 -41.60
CA ALA A 485 1.11 -0.96 -40.89
C ALA A 485 0.53 -0.60 -39.50
N GLU A 486 -0.74 -0.26 -39.44
CA GLU A 486 -1.49 0.06 -38.23
C GLU A 486 -1.56 -1.14 -37.28
N ARG A 487 -1.86 -2.35 -37.81
CA ARG A 487 -1.85 -3.59 -37.02
C ARG A 487 -0.46 -3.87 -36.42
N ARG A 488 0.60 -3.65 -37.20
CA ARG A 488 1.99 -3.82 -36.72
C ARG A 488 2.36 -2.79 -35.67
N ALA A 489 1.98 -1.52 -35.86
CA ALA A 489 2.23 -0.46 -34.89
C ALA A 489 1.53 -0.76 -33.56
N LEU A 490 0.25 -1.16 -33.59
CA LEU A 490 -0.49 -1.53 -32.38
C LEU A 490 0.13 -2.74 -31.66
N THR A 491 0.57 -3.75 -32.43
CA THR A 491 1.31 -4.89 -31.88
C THR A 491 2.61 -4.44 -31.20
N GLN A 492 3.35 -3.53 -31.83
CA GLN A 492 4.62 -3.03 -31.29
C GLN A 492 4.42 -2.19 -30.02
N THR A 493 3.32 -1.43 -29.94
CA THR A 493 2.93 -0.69 -28.74
C THR A 493 2.73 -1.61 -27.54
N PHE A 494 2.00 -2.71 -27.71
CA PHE A 494 1.80 -3.67 -26.61
C PHE A 494 3.06 -4.47 -26.29
N LYS A 495 3.92 -4.77 -27.27
CA LYS A 495 5.24 -5.35 -27.01
C LYS A 495 6.10 -4.43 -26.16
N ALA A 496 6.20 -3.15 -26.52
CA ALA A 496 6.92 -2.16 -25.72
C ALA A 496 6.34 -2.03 -24.31
N ALA A 497 5.02 -2.12 -24.16
CA ALA A 497 4.37 -2.10 -22.86
C ALA A 497 4.79 -3.29 -21.96
N ILE A 498 4.88 -4.49 -22.54
CA ILE A 498 5.35 -5.71 -21.88
C ILE A 498 6.85 -5.60 -21.56
N ASP A 499 7.67 -5.18 -22.51
CA ASP A 499 9.11 -5.02 -22.34
C ASP A 499 9.44 -4.04 -21.20
N LEU A 500 8.67 -2.96 -21.06
CA LEU A 500 8.81 -2.00 -19.96
C LEU A 500 8.57 -2.65 -18.60
N ILE A 501 7.49 -3.43 -18.49
CA ILE A 501 7.13 -4.14 -17.25
C ILE A 501 8.24 -5.13 -16.87
N TRP A 502 8.77 -5.89 -17.82
CA TRP A 502 9.79 -6.93 -17.57
C TRP A 502 11.08 -6.31 -17.12
N THR A 503 11.51 -5.29 -17.86
CA THR A 503 12.74 -4.57 -17.56
C THR A 503 12.67 -3.95 -16.17
N ALA A 504 11.52 -3.39 -15.80
CA ALA A 504 11.34 -2.77 -14.50
C ALA A 504 11.31 -3.80 -13.36
N TYR A 505 10.60 -4.92 -13.50
CA TYR A 505 10.59 -6.00 -12.49
C TYR A 505 11.85 -6.88 -12.50
N GLY A 506 12.76 -6.66 -13.46
CA GLY A 506 13.96 -7.50 -13.63
C GLY A 506 13.65 -8.93 -14.08
N TRP A 507 12.50 -9.15 -14.72
CA TRP A 507 12.13 -10.45 -15.26
C TRP A 507 12.92 -10.75 -16.53
N ASN A 508 13.51 -11.94 -16.63
CA ASN A 508 14.22 -12.37 -17.84
C ASN A 508 13.23 -12.55 -19.01
N SER A 509 13.68 -12.38 -20.25
CA SER A 509 12.87 -12.60 -21.47
C SER A 509 12.37 -14.05 -21.65
N ASN A 510 12.89 -14.99 -20.85
CA ASN A 510 12.41 -16.39 -20.76
C ASN A 510 11.42 -16.63 -19.60
N ALA A 511 11.15 -15.63 -18.76
CA ALA A 511 10.13 -15.72 -17.72
C ALA A 511 8.76 -15.71 -18.39
N ARG A 512 8.05 -16.83 -18.29
CA ARG A 512 6.63 -16.89 -18.67
C ARG A 512 5.83 -16.17 -17.59
N LEU A 513 4.93 -15.29 -18.05
CA LEU A 513 3.86 -14.63 -17.29
C LEU A 513 3.08 -15.58 -16.38
#